data_AF-A0A3B0WED9-F1
#
_entry.id   AF-A0A3B0WED9-F1
#
_cell.length_a   1.000
_cell.length_b   1.000
_cell.length_c   1.000
_cell.angle_alpha   90.00
_cell.angle_beta   90.00
_cell.angle_gamma   90.00
#
_symmetry.space_group_name_H-M   'P 1'
#
loop_
_entity.id
_entity.type
_entity.pdbx_description
1 polymer ?
#
loop_
_entity_poly.entity_id
_entity_poly.type
_entity_poly.pdbx_seq_one_letter_code
_entity_poly.pdbx_strand_id
1 'polypeptide(L)'
;MKIILRKLFSPILNIFESGDEAYDYKKSHRTILITLGTLFTGLASFVYYLAKGQDIGYLIPVLVFGSVGSISLLIGFIGTDRAVAKIWGSKSR
;
A
#
# COMPACT_ATOMS: atom_id res chain seq x y z
N MET A 1 -6.93 4.34 18.12
CA MET A 1 -6.08 3.28 17.53
C MET A 1 -5.39 3.69 16.22
N LYS A 2 -6.06 4.30 15.23
CA LYS A 2 -5.40 4.77 13.98
C LYS A 2 -4.20 5.69 14.21
N ILE A 3 -4.24 6.53 15.25
CA ILE A 3 -3.14 7.45 15.61
C ILE A 3 -1.84 6.71 15.97
N ILE A 4 -1.94 5.54 16.63
CA ILE A 4 -0.77 4.75 17.03
C ILE A 4 -0.13 4.09 15.80
N LEU A 5 -0.94 3.51 14.89
CA LEU A 5 -0.43 2.95 13.64
C LEU A 5 0.15 4.05 12.73
N ARG A 6 -0.48 5.23 12.67
CA ARG A 6 0.07 6.39 11.95
C ARG A 6 1.43 6.83 12.49
N LYS A 7 1.60 6.79 13.82
CA LYS A 7 2.87 7.15 14.47
C LYS A 7 3.95 6.10 14.22
N LEU A 8 3.59 4.81 14.19
CA LEU A 8 4.53 3.73 13.88
C LEU A 8 5.00 3.76 12.42
N PHE A 9 4.10 4.09 11.49
CA PHE A 9 4.38 4.16 10.06
C PHE A 9 4.62 5.59 9.56
N SER A 10 4.88 6.54 10.46
CA SER A 10 5.09 7.94 10.12
C SER A 10 6.22 8.19 9.12
N PRO A 11 7.38 7.49 9.11
CA PRO A 11 8.40 7.76 8.09
C PRO A 11 7.92 7.41 6.68
N ILE A 12 7.12 6.35 6.54
CA ILE A 12 6.55 5.95 5.25
C ILE A 12 5.41 6.90 4.87
N LEU A 13 4.47 7.14 5.78
CA LEU A 13 3.34 8.04 5.55
C LEU A 13 3.82 9.46 5.23
N ASN A 14 4.81 10.00 5.94
CA ASN A 14 5.32 11.34 5.69
C ASN A 14 5.87 11.48 4.27
N ILE A 15 6.49 10.46 3.67
CA ILE A 15 6.93 10.55 2.26
C ILE A 15 5.73 10.78 1.34
N PHE A 16 4.60 10.14 1.61
CA PHE A 16 3.38 10.26 0.80
C PHE A 16 2.50 11.46 1.16
N GLU A 17 2.56 11.92 2.41
CA GLU A 17 1.73 12.99 2.94
C GLU A 17 2.42 14.37 2.90
N SER A 18 3.75 14.40 2.75
CA SER A 18 4.50 15.65 2.64
C SER A 18 4.28 16.32 1.29
N GLY A 19 4.14 17.65 1.36
CA GLY A 19 3.96 18.58 0.25
C GLY A 19 2.97 19.66 0.63
N ASP A 20 2.81 20.69 -0.21
CA ASP A 20 1.68 21.65 -0.12
C ASP A 20 0.97 21.82 -1.47
N GLU A 21 1.24 20.91 -2.41
CA GLU A 21 0.61 20.90 -3.73
C GLU A 21 -0.89 20.56 -3.62
N ALA A 22 -1.70 21.27 -4.41
CA ALA A 22 -3.10 20.97 -4.58
C ALA A 22 -3.28 19.58 -5.25
N TYR A 23 -4.18 18.78 -4.70
CA TYR A 23 -4.44 17.42 -5.16
C TYR A 23 -5.92 17.23 -5.49
N ASP A 24 -6.21 16.50 -6.56
CA ASP A 24 -7.57 16.03 -6.84
C ASP A 24 -7.76 14.64 -6.21
N TYR A 25 -8.73 14.52 -5.30
CA TYR A 25 -9.02 13.26 -4.64
C TYR A 25 -10.31 12.63 -5.15
N LYS A 26 -10.22 11.35 -5.52
CA LYS A 26 -11.38 10.52 -5.87
C LYS A 26 -11.48 9.34 -4.92
N LYS A 27 -12.66 9.12 -4.33
CA LYS A 27 -12.90 7.97 -3.42
C LYS A 27 -12.63 6.62 -4.11
N SER A 28 -12.87 6.52 -5.41
CA SER A 28 -12.57 5.32 -6.22
C SER A 28 -11.09 4.94 -6.17
N HIS A 29 -10.18 5.90 -6.17
CA HIS A 29 -8.73 5.67 -6.07
C HIS A 29 -8.35 4.94 -4.78
N ARG A 30 -9.02 5.28 -3.68
CA ARG A 30 -8.83 4.60 -2.39
C ARG A 30 -9.35 3.17 -2.44
N THR A 31 -10.54 2.96 -3.00
CA THR A 31 -11.12 1.61 -3.14
C THR A 31 -10.23 0.72 -3.99
N ILE A 32 -9.77 1.20 -5.14
CA ILE A 32 -8.88 0.43 -6.03
C ILE A 32 -7.56 0.11 -5.33
N LEU A 33 -6.98 1.06 -4.60
CA LEU A 33 -5.73 0.83 -3.84
C LEU A 33 -5.89 -0.28 -2.80
N ILE A 34 -7.02 -0.30 -2.07
CA ILE A 34 -7.32 -1.35 -1.09
C ILE A 34 -7.56 -2.70 -1.79
N THR A 35 -8.32 -2.72 -2.88
CA THR A 35 -8.61 -3.94 -3.64
C THR A 35 -7.32 -4.55 -4.18
N LEU A 36 -6.46 -3.75 -4.83
CA LEU A 36 -5.16 -4.22 -5.36
C LEU A 36 -4.22 -4.66 -4.23
N GLY A 37 -4.16 -3.91 -3.13
CA GLY A 37 -3.38 -4.30 -1.96
C GLY A 37 -3.82 -5.66 -1.41
N THR A 38 -5.14 -5.89 -1.32
CA THR A 38 -5.71 -7.17 -0.87
C THR A 38 -5.34 -8.30 -1.83
N LEU A 39 -5.45 -8.07 -3.14
CA LEU A 39 -5.10 -9.06 -4.15
C LEU A 39 -3.62 -9.44 -4.10
N PHE A 40 -2.70 -8.47 -4.01
CA PHE A 40 -1.27 -8.75 -3.94
C PHE A 40 -0.86 -9.42 -2.63
N THR A 41 -1.40 -8.98 -1.49
CA THR A 41 -1.13 -9.65 -0.21
C THR A 41 -1.71 -11.06 -0.18
N GLY A 42 -2.92 -11.27 -0.72
CA GLY A 42 -3.54 -12.58 -0.84
C GLY A 42 -2.73 -13.52 -1.73
N LEU A 43 -2.30 -13.03 -2.91
CA LEU A 43 -1.49 -13.80 -3.85
C LEU A 43 -0.13 -14.16 -3.24
N ALA A 44 0.55 -13.20 -2.59
CA ALA A 44 1.82 -13.47 -1.90
C ALA A 44 1.67 -14.52 -0.78
N SER A 45 0.58 -14.44 -0.01
CA SER A 45 0.28 -15.42 1.05
C SER A 45 0.00 -16.81 0.47
N PHE A 46 -0.72 -16.87 -0.64
CA PHE A 46 -1.05 -18.12 -1.31
C PHE A 46 0.20 -18.79 -1.91
N VAL A 47 1.04 -18.03 -2.59
CA VAL A 47 2.33 -18.51 -3.12
C VAL A 47 3.23 -18.99 -1.98
N TYR A 48 3.33 -18.23 -0.88
CA TYR A 48 4.10 -18.64 0.28
C TYR A 48 3.62 -19.97 0.86
N TYR A 49 2.31 -20.16 0.97
CA TYR A 49 1.73 -21.39 1.50
C TYR A 49 1.98 -22.60 0.60
N LEU A 50 1.79 -22.45 -0.72
CA LEU A 50 1.95 -23.55 -1.68
C LEU A 50 3.41 -23.93 -1.94
N ALA A 51 4.30 -22.95 -2.02
CA ALA A 51 5.71 -23.17 -2.37
C ALA A 51 6.60 -23.42 -1.14
N LYS A 52 6.02 -23.47 0.07
CA LYS A 52 6.76 -23.73 1.30
C LYS A 52 7.51 -25.07 1.22
N GLY A 53 8.84 -25.02 1.31
CA GLY A 53 9.70 -26.21 1.25
C GLY A 53 10.17 -26.59 -0.16
N GLN A 54 9.83 -25.79 -1.18
CA GLN A 54 10.46 -25.86 -2.50
C GLN A 54 11.73 -24.98 -2.52
N ASP A 55 11.98 -24.25 -3.61
CA ASP A 55 13.18 -23.43 -3.79
C ASP A 55 13.06 -22.02 -3.18
N ILE A 56 14.16 -21.50 -2.65
CA ILE A 56 14.23 -20.13 -2.09
C ILE A 56 13.78 -19.06 -3.11
N GLY A 57 13.84 -19.34 -4.42
CA GLY A 57 13.41 -18.44 -5.48
C GLY A 57 11.96 -17.95 -5.39
N TYR A 58 11.03 -18.74 -4.83
CA TYR A 58 9.63 -18.28 -4.68
C TYR A 58 9.50 -17.11 -3.69
N LEU A 59 10.49 -16.90 -2.80
CA LEU A 59 10.46 -15.82 -1.83
C LEU A 59 10.57 -14.44 -2.48
N ILE A 60 11.20 -14.33 -3.64
CA ILE A 60 11.35 -13.05 -4.36
C ILE A 60 9.97 -12.44 -4.68
N PRO A 61 9.09 -13.11 -5.44
CA PRO A 61 7.76 -12.56 -5.70
C PRO A 61 6.93 -12.43 -4.42
N VAL A 62 7.05 -13.35 -3.44
CA VAL A 62 6.34 -13.22 -2.16
C VAL A 62 6.72 -11.93 -1.42
N LEU A 63 8.00 -11.59 -1.36
CA LEU A 63 8.47 -10.38 -0.70
C LEU A 63 8.08 -9.12 -1.46
N VAL A 64 8.20 -9.13 -2.80
CA VAL A 64 7.86 -7.97 -3.63
C VAL A 64 6.34 -7.71 -3.60
N PHE A 65 5.52 -8.69 -3.96
CA PHE A 65 4.06 -8.52 -3.94
C PHE A 65 3.52 -8.36 -2.52
N GLY A 66 4.09 -9.06 -1.53
CA GLY A 66 3.71 -8.95 -0.13
C GLY A 66 4.01 -7.57 0.45
N SER A 67 5.19 -7.00 0.17
CA SER A 67 5.55 -5.66 0.64
C SER A 67 4.71 -4.57 -0.04
N VAL A 68 4.58 -4.61 -1.36
CA VAL A 68 3.76 -3.65 -2.13
C VAL A 68 2.29 -3.73 -1.72
N GLY A 69 1.75 -4.94 -1.58
CA GLY A 69 0.38 -5.17 -1.12
C GLY A 69 0.15 -4.62 0.29
N SER A 70 1.07 -4.93 1.22
CA SER A 70 1.00 -4.45 2.60
C SER A 70 1.07 -2.91 2.68
N ILE A 71 1.98 -2.28 1.94
CA ILE A 71 2.08 -0.81 1.88
C ILE A 71 0.81 -0.20 1.28
N SER A 72 0.25 -0.80 0.23
CA SER A 72 -0.98 -0.34 -0.41
C SER A 72 -2.18 -0.41 0.54
N LEU A 73 -2.32 -1.51 1.29
CA LEU A 73 -3.36 -1.64 2.32
C LEU A 73 -3.16 -0.64 3.46
N LEU A 74 -1.92 -0.45 3.90
CA LEU A 74 -1.57 0.47 4.96
C LEU A 74 -1.95 1.91 4.58
N ILE A 75 -1.58 2.36 3.39
CA ILE A 75 -1.93 3.68 2.88
C ILE A 75 -3.45 3.77 2.62
N GLY A 76 -4.05 2.73 2.04
CA GLY A 76 -5.50 2.67 1.79
C GLY A 76 -6.34 2.78 3.05
N PHE A 77 -6.00 2.06 4.13
CA PHE A 77 -6.78 2.07 5.37
C PHE A 77 -6.44 3.21 6.33
N ILE A 78 -5.17 3.61 6.40
CA ILE A 78 -4.63 4.49 7.46
C ILE A 78 -4.13 5.83 6.91
N GLY A 79 -3.69 5.87 5.65
CA GLY A 79 -3.22 7.08 4.97
C GLY A 79 -4.31 8.14 4.79
N THR A 80 -3.89 9.39 4.68
CA THR A 80 -4.75 10.52 4.29
C THR A 80 -5.17 10.42 2.82
N ASP A 81 -6.21 11.17 2.46
CA ASP A 81 -6.65 11.31 1.07
C ASP A 81 -5.53 11.86 0.17
N ARG A 82 -4.63 12.68 0.72
CA ARG A 82 -3.41 13.14 0.04
C ARG A 82 -2.45 12.02 -0.29
N ALA A 83 -2.18 11.11 0.66
CA ALA A 83 -1.30 9.97 0.40
C ALA A 83 -1.83 9.11 -0.76
N VAL A 84 -3.14 8.89 -0.78
CA VAL A 84 -3.81 8.19 -1.89
C VAL A 84 -3.65 9.01 -3.17
N ALA A 85 -3.99 10.30 -3.18
CA ALA A 85 -3.85 11.16 -4.36
C ALA A 85 -2.43 11.20 -4.92
N LYS A 86 -1.41 11.22 -4.06
CA LYS A 86 0.01 11.22 -4.45
C LYS A 86 0.43 9.91 -5.13
N ILE A 87 -0.10 8.77 -4.69
CA ILE A 87 0.12 7.47 -5.37
C ILE A 87 -0.45 7.50 -6.79
N TRP A 88 -1.61 8.12 -6.97
CA TRP A 88 -2.28 8.22 -8.27
C TRP A 88 -1.78 9.37 -9.14
N GLY A 89 -0.82 10.17 -8.65
CA GLY A 89 -0.25 11.29 -9.39
C GLY A 89 -1.28 12.40 -9.72
N SER A 90 -2.37 12.50 -8.97
CA SER A 90 -3.44 13.46 -9.23
C SER A 90 -3.05 14.87 -8.79
N LYS A 91 -2.20 15.52 -9.59
CA LYS A 91 -1.92 16.96 -9.46
C LYS A 91 -3.14 17.74 -9.92
N SER A 92 -3.62 18.68 -9.08
CA SER A 92 -4.52 19.72 -9.56
C SER A 92 -3.73 20.59 -10.53
N ARG A 93 -4.14 20.59 -11.79
CA ARG A 93 -3.54 21.41 -12.84
C ARG A 93 -3.85 22.89 -12.63
#